data_AF-A0A5E8HF51-F1
#
_entry.id   AF-A0A5E8HF51-F1
#
_cell.length_a   1.000
_cell.length_b   1.000
_cell.length_c   1.000
_cell.angle_alpha   90.00
_cell.angle_beta   90.00
_cell.angle_gamma   90.00
#
_symmetry.space_group_name_H-M   'P 1'
#
loop_
_entity.id
_entity.type
_entity.pdbx_description
1 polymer ?
#
loop_
_entity_poly.entity_id
_entity_poly.type
_entity_poly.pdbx_seq_one_letter_code
_entity_poly.pdbx_strand_id
1 'polypeptide(L)'
;MKPKSIKPDELNKIFSELKKGEESAIGSYLVKGVRLQISKYNLSGAERVQLLYKRRRAQGMCIVCGKKVTKKNPSTDQLYRLCEEHRNKIDKGSK
;
A
#
# COMPACT_ATOMS: atom_id res chain seq x y z
N MET A 1 -9.24 6.60 1.20
CA MET A 1 -7.91 6.85 1.81
C MET A 1 -7.91 8.26 2.34
N LYS A 2 -7.38 8.51 3.54
CA LYS A 2 -7.19 9.89 4.01
C LYS A 2 -6.10 10.54 3.14
N PRO A 3 -6.32 11.76 2.62
CA PRO A 3 -5.32 12.42 1.80
C PRO A 3 -4.08 12.74 2.65
N LYS A 4 -2.89 12.53 2.08
CA LYS A 4 -1.63 12.90 2.71
C LYS A 4 -1.44 14.41 2.59
N SER A 5 -1.34 15.13 3.70
CA SER A 5 -1.00 16.55 3.66
C SER A 5 0.45 16.71 3.21
N ILE A 6 0.67 17.56 2.22
CA ILE A 6 1.98 17.82 1.64
C ILE A 6 2.20 19.32 1.42
N LYS A 7 3.45 19.76 1.44
CA LYS A 7 3.82 21.14 1.09
C LYS A 7 3.81 21.35 -0.43
N PRO A 8 3.66 22.60 -0.92
CA PRO A 8 3.72 22.89 -2.36
C PRO A 8 5.03 22.40 -3.01
N ASP A 9 6.15 22.47 -2.30
CA ASP A 9 7.45 22.03 -2.82
C ASP A 9 7.50 20.52 -3.11
N GLU A 10 6.77 19.72 -2.32
CA GLU A 10 6.67 18.27 -2.52
C GLU A 10 5.87 17.89 -3.78
N LEU A 11 5.07 18.81 -4.34
CA LEU A 11 4.38 18.57 -5.61
C LEU A 11 5.38 18.34 -6.74
N ASN A 12 6.50 19.08 -6.76
CA ASN A 12 7.52 18.92 -7.79
C ASN A 12 8.07 17.48 -7.80
N LYS A 13 8.31 16.92 -6.61
CA LYS A 13 8.74 15.53 -6.47
C LYS A 13 7.70 14.55 -7.01
N ILE A 14 6.43 14.73 -6.65
CA ILE A 14 5.33 13.89 -7.13
C ILE A 14 5.21 13.96 -8.65
N PHE A 15 5.36 15.16 -9.24
CA PHE A 15 5.35 15.32 -10.69
C PHE A 15 6.55 14.64 -11.37
N SER A 16 7.75 14.69 -10.75
CA SER A 16 8.91 13.97 -11.26
C SER A 16 8.72 12.45 -11.23
N GLU A 17 8.13 11.91 -10.16
CA GLU A 17 7.77 10.48 -10.05
C GLU A 17 6.71 10.10 -11.10
N LEU A 18 5.72 10.99 -11.32
CA LEU A 18 4.69 10.79 -12.36
C LEU A 18 5.30 10.74 -13.77
N LYS A 19 6.26 11.63 -14.08
CA LYS A 19 6.97 11.63 -15.38
C LYS A 19 7.73 10.32 -15.62
N LYS A 20 8.22 9.68 -14.56
CA LYS A 20 8.89 8.37 -14.62
C LYS A 20 7.91 7.19 -14.66
N GLY A 21 6.62 7.43 -14.46
CA GLY A 21 5.60 6.39 -14.37
C GLY A 21 5.65 5.58 -13.06
N GLU A 22 6.24 6.13 -11.99
CA GLU A 22 6.38 5.41 -10.73
C GLU A 22 5.06 5.28 -9.96
N GLU A 23 4.80 4.08 -9.42
CA GLU A 23 3.59 3.81 -8.62
C GLU A 23 3.55 4.61 -7.30
N SER A 24 4.70 5.14 -6.85
CA SER A 24 4.80 5.99 -5.66
C SER A 24 4.04 7.31 -5.78
N ALA A 25 3.88 7.82 -7.01
CA ALA A 25 3.07 9.02 -7.27
C ALA A 25 1.56 8.78 -7.09
N ILE A 26 1.09 7.52 -7.13
CA ILE A 26 -0.33 7.17 -7.02
C ILE A 26 -0.81 7.39 -5.59
N GLY A 27 -1.77 8.29 -5.40
CA GLY A 27 -2.26 8.64 -4.07
C GLY A 27 -3.30 9.73 -4.06
N SER A 28 -3.69 10.13 -2.85
CA SER A 28 -4.48 11.34 -2.63
C SER A 28 -3.69 12.26 -1.72
N TYR A 29 -3.57 13.52 -2.12
CA TYR A 29 -2.76 14.54 -1.48
C TYR A 29 -3.62 15.76 -1.15
N LEU A 30 -3.29 16.46 -0.07
CA LEU A 30 -3.92 17.71 0.32
C LEU A 30 -2.87 18.82 0.34
N VAL A 31 -3.05 19.84 -0.49
CA VAL A 31 -2.15 20.99 -0.63
C VAL A 31 -2.98 22.26 -0.46
N LYS A 32 -2.69 23.07 0.56
CA LYS A 32 -3.42 24.34 0.82
C LYS A 32 -4.95 24.22 0.74
N GLY A 33 -5.52 23.12 1.25
CA GLY A 33 -6.97 22.85 1.22
C GLY A 33 -7.50 22.22 -0.07
N VAL A 34 -6.67 22.09 -1.11
CA VAL A 34 -7.05 21.44 -2.38
C VAL A 34 -6.63 19.97 -2.35
N ARG A 35 -7.56 19.09 -2.77
CA ARG A 35 -7.28 17.65 -2.92
C ARG A 35 -6.80 17.35 -4.34
N LEU A 36 -5.59 16.81 -4.44
CA LEU A 36 -5.06 16.21 -5.67
C LEU A 36 -5.19 14.69 -5.57
N GLN A 37 -5.76 14.05 -6.59
CA GLN A 37 -5.88 12.59 -6.66
C GLN A 37 -5.19 12.09 -7.93
N ILE A 38 -4.21 11.22 -7.76
CA ILE A 38 -3.46 10.59 -8.84
C ILE A 38 -3.80 9.10 -8.82
N SER A 39 -4.35 8.61 -9.93
CA SER A 39 -4.72 7.21 -10.12
C SER A 39 -4.34 6.76 -11.53
N LYS A 40 -3.86 5.52 -11.66
CA LYS A 40 -3.53 4.95 -12.97
C LYS A 40 -4.81 4.72 -13.79
N TYR A 41 -4.74 5.09 -15.06
CA TYR A 41 -5.84 4.97 -16.02
C TYR A 41 -6.12 3.50 -16.38
N ASN A 42 -7.39 3.16 -16.57
CA ASN A 42 -7.87 1.83 -16.99
C ASN A 42 -7.27 0.64 -16.19
N LEU A 43 -7.20 0.79 -14.88
CA LEU A 43 -6.60 -0.19 -13.98
C LEU A 43 -7.44 -1.48 -13.93
N SER A 44 -6.87 -2.60 -14.34
CA SER A 44 -7.56 -3.89 -14.29
C SER A 44 -7.85 -4.33 -12.84
N GLY A 45 -8.81 -5.24 -12.67
CA GLY A 45 -9.14 -5.79 -11.35
C GLY A 45 -7.93 -6.46 -10.68
N ALA A 46 -7.14 -7.22 -11.44
CA ALA A 46 -5.92 -7.86 -10.97
C ALA A 46 -4.87 -6.83 -10.52
N GLU A 47 -4.61 -5.80 -11.31
CA GLU A 47 -3.66 -4.74 -10.94
C GLU A 47 -4.12 -3.97 -9.69
N ARG A 48 -5.43 -3.77 -9.52
CA ARG A 48 -5.98 -3.10 -8.34
C ARG A 48 -5.70 -3.92 -7.08
N VAL A 49 -5.85 -5.23 -7.15
CA VAL A 49 -5.51 -6.14 -6.05
C VAL A 49 -4.01 -6.14 -5.77
N GLN A 50 -3.16 -6.17 -6.80
CA GLN A 50 -1.70 -6.10 -6.64
C GLN A 50 -1.25 -4.80 -5.95
N LEU A 51 -1.79 -3.65 -6.38
CA LEU A 51 -1.53 -2.36 -5.74
C LEU A 51 -1.99 -2.34 -4.28
N LEU A 52 -3.16 -2.91 -4.00
CA LEU A 52 -3.66 -3.04 -2.63
C LEU A 52 -2.72 -3.88 -1.76
N TYR A 53 -2.21 -5.00 -2.29
CA TYR A 53 -1.30 -5.89 -1.57
C TYR A 53 0.04 -5.23 -1.30
N LYS A 54 0.65 -4.59 -2.31
CA LYS A 54 1.90 -3.82 -2.16
C LYS A 54 1.74 -2.75 -1.06
N ARG A 55 0.64 -1.99 -1.10
CA ARG A 55 0.36 -0.95 -0.12
C ARG A 55 0.17 -1.50 1.30
N ARG A 56 -0.60 -2.59 1.45
CA ARG A 56 -0.80 -3.25 2.75
C ARG A 56 0.53 -3.75 3.32
N ARG A 57 1.38 -4.36 2.50
CA ARG A 57 2.74 -4.78 2.88
C ARG A 57 3.61 -3.63 3.37
N ALA A 58 3.65 -2.52 2.63
CA ALA A 58 4.44 -1.35 3.00
C ALA A 58 4.01 -0.74 4.34
N GLN A 59 2.74 -0.90 4.71
CA GLN A 59 2.17 -0.41 5.98
C GLN A 59 2.21 -1.47 7.10
N GLY A 60 2.83 -2.63 6.87
CA GLY A 60 2.87 -3.72 7.84
C GLY A 60 1.49 -4.32 8.12
N MET A 61 0.60 -4.34 7.13
CA MET A 61 -0.76 -4.87 7.22
C MET A 61 -0.91 -6.19 6.47
N CYS A 62 -1.84 -7.02 6.93
CA CYS A 62 -2.19 -8.27 6.29
C CYS A 62 -2.73 -8.01 4.89
N ILE A 63 -2.16 -8.68 3.88
CA ILE A 63 -2.58 -8.50 2.48
C ILE A 63 -4.05 -8.90 2.23
N VAL A 64 -4.63 -9.81 3.02
CA VAL A 64 -6.01 -10.30 2.85
C VAL A 64 -7.03 -9.38 3.52
N CYS A 65 -6.92 -9.15 4.84
CA CYS A 65 -7.92 -8.38 5.60
C CYS A 65 -7.50 -6.96 5.98
N GLY A 66 -6.25 -6.56 5.76
CA GLY A 66 -5.76 -5.23 6.14
C GLY A 66 -5.51 -5.03 7.64
N LYS A 67 -5.65 -6.06 8.48
CA LYS A 67 -5.31 -6.00 9.91
C LYS A 67 -3.80 -5.77 10.09
N LYS A 68 -3.40 -4.91 11.03
CA LYS A 68 -1.99 -4.65 11.34
C LYS A 68 -1.29 -5.95 11.78
N VAL A 69 -0.13 -6.22 11.22
CA VAL A 69 0.70 -7.37 11.57
C VAL A 69 1.71 -6.93 12.61
N THR A 70 1.78 -7.66 13.71
CA THR A 70 2.68 -7.38 14.84
C THR A 70 3.80 -8.41 14.95
N LYS A 71 3.58 -9.64 14.47
CA LYS A 71 4.57 -10.72 14.53
C LYS A 71 5.56 -10.60 13.37
N LYS A 72 6.85 -10.80 13.68
CA LYS A 72 7.96 -10.92 12.73
C LYS A 72 8.27 -12.38 12.44
N ASN A 73 8.74 -12.65 11.24
CA ASN A 73 9.29 -13.94 10.87
C ASN A 73 10.68 -14.11 11.52
N PRO A 74 10.89 -15.11 12.39
CA PRO A 74 12.18 -15.31 13.06
C PRO A 74 13.32 -15.59 12.08
N SER A 75 13.05 -16.12 10.89
CA SER A 75 14.08 -16.41 9.89
C SER A 75 14.55 -15.18 9.10
N THR A 76 13.77 -14.09 9.06
CA THR A 76 14.10 -12.91 8.26
C THR A 76 14.01 -11.59 9.01
N ASP A 77 13.59 -11.61 10.28
CA ASP A 77 13.24 -10.46 11.13
C ASP A 77 12.21 -9.47 10.52
N GLN A 78 11.57 -9.82 9.40
CA GLN A 78 10.55 -9.00 8.73
C GLN A 78 9.15 -9.34 9.23
N LEU A 79 8.23 -8.35 9.23
CA LEU A 79 6.82 -8.60 9.51
C LEU A 79 6.23 -9.63 8.54
N TYR A 80 5.40 -10.54 9.06
CA TYR A 80 4.71 -11.50 8.22
C TYR A 80 3.79 -10.80 7.20
N ARG A 81 3.61 -11.44 6.04
CA ARG A 81 2.67 -10.96 5.00
C ARG A 81 1.19 -11.03 5.42
N LEU A 82 0.87 -11.88 6.39
CA LEU A 82 -0.49 -12.20 6.83
C LEU A 82 -0.61 -12.02 8.34
N CYS A 83 -1.81 -11.65 8.81
CA CYS A 83 -2.12 -11.69 10.23
C CYS A 83 -2.17 -13.13 10.73
N GLU A 84 -2.15 -13.31 12.05
CA GLU A 84 -2.21 -14.63 12.68
C GLU A 84 -3.42 -15.46 12.23
N GLU A 85 -4.61 -14.86 12.15
CA GLU A 85 -5.82 -15.55 11.71
C GLU A 85 -5.69 -16.13 10.29
N HIS A 86 -5.13 -15.35 9.35
CA HIS A 86 -4.96 -15.81 7.98
C HIS A 86 -3.77 -16.77 7.80
N ARG A 87 -2.72 -16.66 8.64
CA ARG A 87 -1.65 -17.68 8.66
C ARG A 87 -2.19 -19.01 9.15
N ASN A 88 -2.86 -19.01 10.31
CA ASN A 88 -3.47 -20.20 10.88
C ASN A 88 -4.48 -20.87 9.94
N LYS A 89 -5.24 -20.12 9.14
CA LYS A 89 -6.13 -20.70 8.11
C LYS A 89 -5.36 -21.45 7.03
N ILE A 90 -4.23 -20.93 6.57
CA ILE A 90 -3.39 -21.58 5.55
C ILE A 90 -2.65 -22.78 6.16
N ASP A 91 -2.05 -22.60 7.34
CA ASP A 91 -1.29 -23.64 8.03
C ASP A 91 -2.18 -24.82 8.44
N LYS A 92 -3.42 -24.58 8.86
CA LYS A 92 -4.39 -25.63 9.20
C LYS A 92 -5.08 -26.26 7.99
N GLY A 93 -5.14 -25.57 6.86
CA GLY A 93 -5.71 -26.11 5.61
C GLY A 93 -4.77 -27.06 4.86
N SER A 94 -3.56 -27.28 5.38
CA SER A 94 -2.54 -28.16 4.80
C SER A 94 -2.40 -29.50 5.54
N LYS A 95 -3.45 -29.92 6.28
CA LYS A 95 -3.57 -31.24 6.91
C LYS A 95 -4.64 -32.07 6.21
#